data_AF-A0A397S477-F1
#
_entry.id   AF-A0A397S477-F1
#
_cell.length_a   1.000
_cell.length_b   1.000
_cell.length_c   1.000
_cell.angle_alpha   90.00
_cell.angle_beta   90.00
_cell.angle_gamma   90.00
#
_symmetry.space_group_name_H-M   'P 1'
#
loop_
_entity.id
_entity.type
_entity.pdbx_description
1 polymer ?
#
loop_
_entity_poly.entity_id
_entity_poly.type
_entity_poly.pdbx_seq_one_letter_code
_entity_poly.pdbx_strand_id
1 'polypeptide(L)'
;MGNCEAIIEAERRTVTNNHEIIRAYYSFGRELENRLTFHKITNSERRAQRKLNDEVGEQLPNDLSQNAIEKRVERARKIYDLFSGIGIDKIQRVSYSALRISKLGWDEIDTIKEAFE
;
A
#
# COMPACT_ATOMS: atom_id res chain seq x y z
N MET A 1 2.60 1.88 14.76
CA MET A 1 3.18 2.32 13.47
C MET A 1 4.60 1.76 13.35
N GLY A 2 4.73 0.49 12.97
CA GLY A 2 6.01 -0.26 12.88
C GLY A 2 6.15 -1.05 11.57
N ASN A 3 5.47 -0.61 10.50
CA ASN A 3 5.32 -1.38 9.25
C ASN A 3 6.15 -0.83 8.08
N CYS A 4 6.80 0.35 8.22
CA CYS A 4 7.61 0.94 7.14
C CYS A 4 8.91 0.16 6.89
N GLU A 5 9.62 -0.22 7.95
CA GLU A 5 10.85 -1.01 7.87
C GLU A 5 10.62 -2.40 7.25
N ALA A 6 9.49 -3.03 7.58
CA ALA A 6 9.09 -4.33 7.04
C ALA A 6 8.95 -4.32 5.50
N ILE A 7 8.52 -3.19 4.91
CA ILE A 7 8.42 -3.06 3.44
C ILE A 7 9.79 -2.94 2.81
N ILE A 8 10.68 -2.10 3.37
CA ILE A 8 12.04 -1.96 2.85
C ILE A 8 12.74 -3.32 2.86
N GLU A 9 12.62 -4.04 3.97
CA GLU A 9 13.23 -5.37 4.11
C GLU A 9 12.62 -6.38 3.13
N ALA A 10 11.29 -6.38 2.96
CA ALA A 10 10.62 -7.23 1.98
C ALA A 10 11.04 -6.93 0.53
N GLU A 11 11.23 -5.65 0.18
CA GLU A 11 11.72 -5.20 -1.13
C GLU A 11 13.20 -5.58 -1.37
N ARG A 12 14.03 -5.60 -0.32
CA ARG A 12 15.48 -5.77 -0.43
C ARG A 12 15.92 -7.24 -0.53
N ARG A 13 15.12 -8.15 0.01
CA ARG A 13 15.38 -9.60 -0.02
C ARG A 13 15.17 -10.16 -1.43
N THR A 14 16.23 -10.69 -2.03
CA THR A 14 16.25 -11.29 -3.38
C THR A 14 15.53 -12.64 -3.49
N VAL A 15 15.19 -13.27 -2.35
CA VAL A 15 14.55 -14.60 -2.26
C VAL A 15 13.12 -14.51 -1.70
N THR A 16 12.55 -13.31 -1.52
CA THR A 16 11.19 -13.19 -0.96
C THR A 16 10.14 -13.71 -1.92
N ASN A 17 9.22 -14.53 -1.42
CA ASN A 17 8.04 -14.92 -2.17
C ASN A 17 7.19 -13.67 -2.46
N ASN A 18 6.79 -13.45 -3.71
CA ASN A 18 5.90 -12.34 -4.10
C ASN A 18 4.68 -12.21 -3.19
N HIS A 19 4.13 -13.33 -2.71
CA HIS A 19 3.01 -13.34 -1.79
C HIS A 19 3.33 -12.70 -0.43
N GLU A 20 4.54 -12.86 0.08
CA GLU A 20 4.98 -12.23 1.34
C GLU A 20 5.14 -10.72 1.16
N ILE A 21 5.72 -10.27 0.04
CA ILE A 21 5.82 -8.85 -0.30
C ILE A 21 4.41 -8.23 -0.37
N ILE A 22 3.48 -8.91 -1.05
CA ILE A 22 2.09 -8.43 -1.15
C ILE A 22 1.42 -8.40 0.22
N ARG A 23 1.66 -9.38 1.10
CA ARG A 23 1.14 -9.37 2.48
C ARG A 23 1.71 -8.22 3.32
N ALA A 24 2.99 -7.90 3.15
CA ALA A 24 3.61 -6.75 3.82
C ALA A 24 2.95 -5.44 3.37
N TYR A 25 2.76 -5.26 2.06
CA TYR A 25 2.04 -4.10 1.52
C TYR A 25 0.58 -4.05 1.94
N TYR A 26 -0.12 -5.18 1.96
CA TYR A 26 -1.51 -5.26 2.42
C TYR A 26 -1.62 -4.79 3.88
N SER A 27 -0.75 -5.30 4.76
CA SER A 27 -0.75 -4.95 6.18
C SER A 27 -0.42 -3.47 6.40
N PHE A 28 0.51 -2.93 5.62
CA PHE A 28 0.82 -1.51 5.65
C PHE A 28 -0.32 -0.65 5.09
N GLY A 29 -0.90 -1.03 3.96
CA GLY A 29 -2.03 -0.32 3.35
C GLY A 29 -3.23 -0.23 4.29
N ARG A 30 -3.52 -1.28 5.06
CA ARG A 30 -4.54 -1.25 6.12
C ARG A 30 -4.26 -0.17 7.16
N GLU A 31 -3.02 -0.10 7.64
CA GLU A 31 -2.62 0.92 8.62
C GLU A 31 -2.69 2.34 8.02
N LEU A 32 -2.29 2.48 6.76
CA LEU A 32 -2.37 3.75 6.04
C LEU A 32 -3.83 4.24 5.90
N GLU A 33 -4.78 3.38 5.57
CA GLU A 33 -6.19 3.77 5.48
C GLU A 33 -6.78 4.16 6.84
N ASN A 34 -6.40 3.47 7.92
CA ASN A 34 -6.76 3.86 9.28
C ASN A 34 -6.23 5.27 9.63
N ARG A 35 -4.94 5.52 9.34
CA ARG A 35 -4.30 6.83 9.56
C ARG A 35 -4.90 7.92 8.67
N LEU A 36 -5.20 7.60 7.41
CA LEU A 36 -5.82 8.53 6.48
C LEU A 36 -7.22 8.94 6.95
N THR A 37 -8.02 7.97 7.41
CA THR A 37 -9.34 8.21 7.99
C THR A 37 -9.25 9.16 9.18
N PHE A 38 -8.29 8.93 10.09
CA PHE A 38 -8.03 9.83 11.22
C PHE A 38 -7.69 11.26 10.75
N HIS A 39 -6.82 11.42 9.76
CA HIS A 39 -6.45 12.73 9.23
C HIS A 39 -7.62 13.43 8.53
N LYS A 40 -8.49 12.68 7.84
CA LYS A 40 -9.68 13.20 7.15
C LYS A 40 -10.73 13.81 8.10
N ILE A 41 -10.71 13.46 9.40
CA ILE A 41 -11.62 14.04 10.40
C ILE A 41 -11.46 15.57 10.50
N THR A 42 -10.22 16.06 10.39
CA THR A 42 -9.89 17.49 10.64
C THR A 42 -9.25 18.19 9.44
N ASN A 43 -9.07 17.50 8.31
CA ASN A 43 -8.34 18.02 7.16
C ASN A 43 -9.08 17.67 5.86
N SER A 44 -8.94 18.54 4.85
CA SER A 44 -9.33 18.20 3.48
C SER A 44 -8.54 16.98 3.00
N GLU A 45 -9.11 16.22 2.06
CA GLU A 45 -8.48 15.01 1.53
C GLU A 45 -7.04 15.22 1.07
N ARG A 46 -6.79 16.30 0.32
CA ARG A 46 -5.43 16.66 -0.13
C ARG A 46 -4.47 16.87 1.03
N ARG A 47 -4.91 17.53 2.11
CA ARG A 47 -4.06 17.79 3.28
C ARG A 47 -3.87 16.54 4.13
N ALA A 48 -4.89 15.69 4.25
CA ALA A 48 -4.79 14.40 4.92
C ALA A 48 -3.77 13.48 4.22
N GLN A 49 -3.81 13.43 2.88
CA GLN A 49 -2.86 12.64 2.09
C GLN A 49 -1.42 13.15 2.22
N ARG A 50 -1.21 14.48 2.21
CA ARG A 50 0.13 15.04 2.43
C ARG A 50 0.67 14.66 3.81
N LYS A 51 -0.13 14.83 4.87
CA LYS A 51 0.25 14.43 6.24
C LYS A 51 0.61 12.95 6.33
N LEU A 52 -0.18 12.08 5.68
CA LEU A 52 0.12 10.65 5.65
C LEU A 52 1.47 10.37 4.98
N ASN A 53 1.78 11.02 3.86
CA ASN A 53 3.05 10.85 3.17
C ASN A 53 4.22 11.36 4.02
N ASP A 54 4.06 12.50 4.69
CA ASP A 54 5.06 13.08 5.58
C ASP A 54 5.35 12.13 6.76
N GLU A 55 4.32 11.58 7.41
CA GLU A 55 4.47 10.60 8.50
C GLU A 55 5.18 9.32 8.08
N VAL A 56 4.93 8.85 6.86
CA VAL A 56 5.64 7.70 6.30
C VAL A 56 7.09 8.06 6.00
N GLY A 57 7.35 9.25 5.47
CA GLY A 57 8.70 9.76 5.22
C GLY A 57 9.55 9.84 6.48
N GLU A 58 8.99 10.33 7.59
CA GLU A 58 9.67 10.41 8.89
C GLU A 58 10.11 9.05 9.46
N GLN A 59 9.48 7.95 9.01
CA GLN A 59 9.81 6.58 9.45
C GLN A 59 10.77 5.86 8.50
N LEU A 60 11.04 6.43 7.33
CA LEU A 60 11.91 5.84 6.33
C LEU A 60 13.29 6.50 6.38
N PRO A 61 14.33 5.83 5.85
CA PRO A 61 15.64 6.44 5.70
C PRO A 61 15.58 7.77 4.94
N ASN A 62 16.33 8.77 5.43
CA ASN A 62 16.33 10.15 4.93
C ASN A 62 16.83 10.31 3.47
N ASP A 63 17.33 9.26 2.84
CA ASP A 63 17.82 9.25 1.46
C ASP A 63 16.72 8.98 0.41
N LEU A 64 15.51 8.64 0.84
CA LEU A 64 14.39 8.44 -0.09
C LEU A 64 13.78 9.76 -0.57
N SER A 65 13.68 9.93 -1.89
CA SER A 65 12.92 11.05 -2.47
C SER A 65 11.43 11.00 -2.11
N GLN A 66 10.78 12.16 -2.04
CA GLN A 66 9.33 12.26 -1.79
C GLN A 66 8.51 11.42 -2.78
N ASN A 67 8.88 11.43 -4.07
CA ASN A 67 8.24 10.62 -5.10
C ASN A 67 8.36 9.10 -4.82
N ALA A 68 9.47 8.66 -4.23
CA ALA A 68 9.66 7.25 -3.85
C ALA A 68 8.81 6.87 -2.64
N ILE A 69 8.58 7.80 -1.71
CA ILE A 69 7.66 7.63 -0.57
C ILE A 69 6.22 7.55 -1.08
N GLU A 70 5.80 8.51 -1.89
CA GLU A 70 4.46 8.59 -2.48
C GLU A 70 4.10 7.31 -3.25
N LYS A 71 5.02 6.79 -4.06
CA LYS A 71 4.80 5.52 -4.79
C LYS A 71 4.65 4.31 -3.87
N ARG A 72 5.34 4.27 -2.73
CA ARG A 72 5.20 3.18 -1.74
C ARG A 72 3.87 3.27 -1.01
N VAL A 73 3.47 4.47 -0.61
CA VAL A 73 2.17 4.74 -0.01
C VAL A 73 1.06 4.34 -0.98
N GLU A 74 1.10 4.81 -2.22
CA GLU A 74 0.09 4.49 -3.24
C GLU A 74 0.01 2.98 -3.50
N ARG A 75 1.15 2.30 -3.68
CA ARG A 75 1.21 0.85 -3.87
C ARG A 75 0.54 0.10 -2.71
N ALA A 76 0.86 0.49 -1.48
CA ALA A 76 0.30 -0.15 -0.30
C ALA A 76 -1.22 0.02 -0.22
N ARG A 77 -1.70 1.25 -0.45
CA ARG A 77 -3.14 1.56 -0.46
C ARG A 77 -3.88 0.78 -1.54
N LYS A 78 -3.36 0.72 -2.77
CA LYS A 78 -3.94 -0.06 -3.88
C LYS A 78 -3.99 -1.55 -3.58
N ILE A 79 -2.91 -2.12 -3.04
CA ILE A 79 -2.86 -3.54 -2.66
C ILE A 79 -3.89 -3.83 -1.56
N TYR A 80 -4.01 -2.95 -0.57
CA TYR A 80 -4.99 -3.11 0.48
C TYR A 80 -6.44 -3.01 -0.04
N ASP A 81 -6.74 -1.99 -0.85
CA ASP A 81 -8.08 -1.81 -1.42
C ASP A 81 -8.52 -3.03 -2.23
N LEU A 82 -7.67 -3.49 -3.16
CA LEU A 82 -7.95 -4.64 -3.99
C LEU A 82 -8.25 -5.90 -3.17
N PHE A 83 -7.33 -6.31 -2.28
CA PHE A 83 -7.45 -7.57 -1.55
C PHE A 83 -8.40 -7.51 -0.36
N SER A 84 -8.74 -6.33 0.14
CA SER A 84 -9.83 -6.17 1.12
C SER A 84 -11.20 -6.35 0.45
N GLY A 85 -11.34 -5.98 -0.83
CA GLY A 85 -12.53 -6.22 -1.63
C GLY A 85 -12.68 -7.66 -2.13
N ILE A 86 -11.64 -8.26 -2.73
CA ILE A 86 -11.74 -9.60 -3.36
C ILE A 86 -11.42 -10.77 -2.42
N GLY A 87 -10.95 -10.48 -1.20
CA GLY A 87 -10.55 -11.46 -0.20
C GLY A 87 -9.03 -11.63 -0.05
N ILE A 88 -8.56 -11.64 1.19
CA ILE A 88 -7.14 -11.79 1.54
C ILE A 88 -6.56 -13.14 1.11
N ASP A 89 -7.38 -14.18 1.00
CA ASP A 89 -6.98 -15.51 0.50
C ASP A 89 -6.49 -15.46 -0.95
N LYS A 90 -6.97 -14.49 -1.74
CA LYS A 90 -6.56 -14.32 -3.14
C LYS A 90 -5.09 -13.90 -3.28
N ILE A 91 -4.46 -13.36 -2.23
CA ILE A 91 -3.03 -13.06 -2.22
C ILE A 91 -2.19 -14.31 -2.51
N GLN A 92 -2.62 -15.50 -2.09
CA GLN A 92 -1.88 -16.75 -2.38
C GLN A 92 -2.05 -17.23 -3.83
N ARG A 93 -3.05 -16.71 -4.55
CA ARG A 93 -3.39 -17.13 -5.91
C ARG A 93 -2.89 -16.17 -6.98
N VAL A 94 -2.49 -14.96 -6.59
CA VAL A 94 -1.98 -13.95 -7.53
C VAL A 94 -0.58 -14.33 -8.02
N SER A 95 -0.39 -14.29 -9.34
CA SER A 95 0.90 -14.53 -10.00
C SER A 95 1.67 -13.23 -10.27
N TYR A 96 1.04 -12.08 -10.06
CA TYR A 96 1.63 -10.76 -10.25
C TYR A 96 2.38 -10.27 -9.02
N SER A 97 3.45 -9.51 -9.23
CA SER A 97 4.19 -8.84 -8.15
C SER A 97 3.43 -7.60 -7.64
N ALA A 98 3.75 -7.17 -6.41
CA ALA A 98 3.24 -5.92 -5.85
C ALA A 98 3.48 -4.70 -6.76
N LEU A 99 4.63 -4.65 -7.44
CA LEU A 99 4.95 -3.59 -8.41
C LEU A 99 4.04 -3.62 -9.63
N ARG A 100 3.64 -4.80 -10.11
CA ARG A 100 2.74 -4.91 -11.26
C ARG A 100 1.30 -4.55 -10.89
N ILE A 101 0.85 -4.96 -9.70
CA ILE A 101 -0.46 -4.57 -9.15
C ILE A 101 -0.53 -3.05 -8.96
N SER A 102 0.54 -2.41 -8.48
CA SER A 102 0.53 -0.95 -8.25
C SER A 102 0.41 -0.10 -9.51
N LYS A 103 0.59 -0.69 -10.70
CA LYS A 103 0.41 -0.01 -11.98
C LYS A 103 -1.07 0.08 -12.40
N LEU A 104 -1.95 -0.68 -11.76
CA LEU A 104 -3.38 -0.58 -11.98
C LEU A 104 -3.89 0.81 -11.54
N GLY A 105 -4.82 1.36 -12.31
CA GLY A 105 -5.64 2.50 -11.94
C GLY A 105 -6.58 2.16 -10.78
N TRP A 106 -7.11 3.19 -10.13
CA TRP A 106 -8.13 2.99 -9.08
C TRP A 106 -9.44 2.46 -9.67
N ASP A 107 -9.81 2.94 -10.86
CA ASP A 107 -10.92 2.46 -11.67
C ASP A 107 -10.77 0.99 -12.11
N GLU A 108 -9.56 0.59 -12.50
CA GLU A 108 -9.26 -0.81 -12.82
C GLU A 108 -9.40 -1.71 -11.59
N ILE A 109 -8.97 -1.22 -10.41
CA ILE A 109 -9.14 -1.95 -9.13
C ILE A 109 -10.62 -2.13 -8.81
N ASP A 110 -11.43 -1.08 -8.94
CA ASP A 110 -12.87 -1.15 -8.71
C ASP A 110 -13.54 -2.13 -9.69
N THR A 111 -13.20 -2.07 -10.97
CA THR A 111 -13.69 -3.02 -11.99
C THR A 111 -13.34 -4.46 -11.63
N ILE A 112 -12.12 -4.72 -11.13
CA ILE A 112 -11.73 -6.06 -10.69
C ILE A 112 -12.55 -6.51 -9.48
N LYS A 113 -12.81 -5.61 -8.52
CA LYS A 113 -13.61 -5.93 -7.32
C LYS A 113 -15.03 -6.33 -7.70
N GLU A 114 -15.68 -5.57 -8.59
CA GLU A 114 -17.03 -5.86 -9.07
C GLU A 114 -17.14 -7.25 -9.73
N ALA A 115 -16.07 -7.73 -10.39
CA ALA A 115 -16.05 -9.06 -11.00
C ALA A 115 -15.98 -10.23 -9.99
N PHE A 116 -15.79 -9.95 -8.70
CA PHE A 116 -15.70 -10.93 -7.61
C PHE A 116 -16.88 -10.88 -6.64
N GLU A 117 -17.85 -9.98 -6.85
CA GLU A 117 -19.14 -9.93 -6.16
C GLU A 117 -20.12 -10.98 -6.70
#